data_AF-A0A439NYX5-F1
#
_entry.id   AF-A0A439NYX5-F1
#
_cell.length_a   1.000
_cell.length_b   1.000
_cell.length_c   1.000
_cell.angle_alpha   90.00
_cell.angle_beta   90.00
_cell.angle_gamma   90.00
#
_symmetry.space_group_name_H-M   'P 1'
#
loop_
_entity.id
_entity.type
_entity.pdbx_description
1 polymer ?
#
loop_
_entity_poly.entity_id
_entity_poly.type
_entity_poly.pdbx_seq_one_letter_code
_entity_poly.pdbx_strand_id
1 'polypeptide(L)'
;MPNNYQPDQISLSGDPNLNNFIFDPGSHSNAHNTPIGRGIYELLTSRLGVAVLMGAVIAAPSRPPVIATEPFVLRHVGTAGFTDEMKKYTGRLVRYIIEHLGGRWVRRGVKVTVASAYGSGSIYTFR
;
A
#
# COMPACT_ATOMS: atom_id res chain seq x y z
N MET A 1 -5.35 -23.70 -8.28
CA MET A 1 -4.38 -23.25 -9.31
C MET A 1 -3.80 -21.93 -8.84
N PRO A 2 -2.46 -21.70 -8.87
CA PRO A 2 -1.99 -20.36 -8.61
C PRO A 2 -2.42 -19.50 -9.81
N ASN A 3 -3.35 -18.57 -9.60
CA ASN A 3 -3.73 -17.61 -10.63
C ASN A 3 -2.48 -16.82 -11.01
N ASN A 4 -1.90 -17.10 -12.18
CA ASN A 4 -0.77 -16.40 -12.77
C ASN A 4 -1.20 -15.01 -13.30
N TYR A 5 -1.92 -14.24 -12.47
CA TYR A 5 -2.19 -12.85 -12.77
C TYR A 5 -0.87 -12.08 -12.70
N GLN A 6 -0.31 -11.79 -13.87
CA GLN A 6 0.77 -10.83 -14.06
C GLN A 6 0.12 -9.52 -14.49
N PRO A 7 0.25 -8.44 -13.70
CA PRO A 7 -0.20 -7.13 -14.12
C PRO A 7 0.49 -6.75 -15.43
N ASP A 8 -0.27 -6.24 -16.38
CA ASP A 8 0.32 -5.68 -17.59
C ASP A 8 1.07 -4.37 -17.29
N GLN A 9 1.81 -3.87 -18.28
CA GLN A 9 2.57 -2.63 -18.14
C GLN A 9 1.67 -1.43 -17.81
N ILE A 10 0.43 -1.41 -18.31
CA ILE A 10 -0.53 -0.33 -18.03
C ILE A 10 -0.90 -0.34 -16.55
N SER A 11 -1.17 -1.51 -15.99
CA SER A 11 -1.54 -1.70 -14.58
C SER A 11 -0.41 -1.28 -13.63
N LEU A 12 0.85 -1.45 -14.04
CA LEU A 12 2.04 -1.04 -13.28
C LEU A 12 2.49 0.40 -13.56
N SER A 13 1.91 1.07 -14.56
CA SER A 13 2.19 2.49 -14.81
C SER A 13 1.65 3.37 -13.68
N GLY A 14 2.25 4.55 -13.50
CA GLY A 14 1.83 5.50 -12.47
C GLY A 14 0.35 5.87 -12.60
N ASP A 15 -0.35 5.92 -11.46
CA ASP A 15 -1.75 6.31 -11.46
C ASP A 15 -1.91 7.82 -11.74
N PRO A 16 -2.74 8.23 -12.71
CA PRO A 16 -2.91 9.65 -13.06
C PRO A 16 -3.57 10.48 -11.94
N ASN A 17 -4.23 9.84 -10.97
CA ASN A 17 -4.79 10.54 -9.80
C ASN A 17 -3.71 10.86 -8.75
N LEU A 18 -2.50 10.35 -8.92
CA LEU A 18 -1.32 10.72 -8.14
C LEU A 18 -0.43 11.75 -8.85
N ASN A 19 -1.00 12.50 -9.81
CA ASN A 19 -0.31 13.65 -10.39
C ASN A 19 0.06 14.67 -9.30
N ASN A 20 1.31 15.12 -9.29
CA ASN A 20 1.89 15.99 -8.25
C ASN A 20 1.89 15.35 -6.84
N PHE A 21 1.83 14.02 -6.75
CA PHE A 21 2.05 13.31 -5.49
C PHE A 21 3.50 13.49 -5.03
N ILE A 22 3.68 14.13 -3.88
CA ILE A 22 4.99 14.30 -3.23
C ILE A 22 4.97 13.47 -1.96
N PHE A 23 5.72 12.37 -1.98
CA PHE A 23 5.88 11.51 -0.82
C PHE A 23 7.11 11.90 -0.01
N ASP A 24 6.92 12.19 1.28
CA ASP A 24 8.02 12.37 2.23
C ASP A 24 8.15 11.13 3.12
N PRO A 25 9.22 10.32 2.96
CA PRO A 25 9.43 9.13 3.77
C PRO A 25 9.79 9.44 5.24
N GLY A 26 10.24 10.65 5.56
CA GLY A 26 10.65 11.05 6.90
C GLY A 26 11.67 10.09 7.51
N SER A 27 11.39 9.58 8.73
CA SER A 27 12.24 8.60 9.42
C SER A 27 12.33 7.23 8.73
N HIS A 28 11.60 7.00 7.65
CA HIS A 28 11.64 5.77 6.85
C HIS A 28 12.44 5.93 5.54
N SER A 29 13.26 6.98 5.44
CA SER A 29 14.11 7.24 4.26
C SER A 29 15.05 6.06 3.94
N ASN A 30 15.59 5.39 4.97
CA ASN A 30 16.44 4.21 4.78
C ASN A 30 15.69 3.10 4.03
N ALA A 31 14.50 2.71 4.50
CA ALA A 31 13.64 1.77 3.80
C ALA A 31 13.32 2.21 2.37
N HIS A 32 12.90 3.49 2.20
CA HIS A 32 12.55 4.06 0.89
C HIS A 32 13.68 3.92 -0.14
N ASN A 33 14.92 4.18 0.27
CA ASN A 33 16.08 4.21 -0.63
C ASN A 33 16.56 2.81 -1.07
N THR A 34 16.13 1.76 -0.38
CA THR A 34 16.44 0.37 -0.79
C THR A 34 15.72 -0.01 -2.09
N PRO A 35 16.22 -1.00 -2.85
CA PRO A 35 15.49 -1.54 -4.00
C PRO A 35 14.09 -2.06 -3.64
N ILE A 36 13.93 -2.65 -2.46
CA ILE A 36 12.66 -3.18 -1.96
C ILE A 36 11.66 -2.05 -1.68
N GLY A 37 12.09 -0.99 -0.98
CA GLY A 37 11.24 0.16 -0.69
C GLY A 37 10.82 0.93 -1.95
N ARG A 38 11.71 1.02 -2.95
CA ARG A 38 11.40 1.55 -4.28
C ARG A 38 10.40 0.68 -5.03
N GLY A 39 10.55 -0.63 -5.03
CA GLY A 39 9.55 -1.53 -5.66
C GLY A 39 8.18 -1.43 -4.98
N ILE A 40 8.12 -1.33 -3.65
CA ILE A 40 6.85 -1.07 -2.94
C ILE A 40 6.26 0.29 -3.35
N TYR A 41 7.10 1.31 -3.48
CA TYR A 41 6.67 2.64 -3.92
C TYR A 41 6.05 2.59 -5.32
N GLU A 42 6.77 2.02 -6.27
CA GLU A 42 6.33 1.85 -7.66
C GLU A 42 5.02 1.08 -7.73
N LEU A 43 4.92 -0.05 -7.03
CA LEU A 43 3.69 -0.83 -6.97
C LEU A 43 2.52 -0.03 -6.38
N LEU A 44 2.69 0.60 -5.23
CA LEU A 44 1.56 1.26 -4.54
C LEU A 44 1.13 2.57 -5.21
N THR A 45 2.01 3.22 -5.95
CA THR A 45 1.70 4.42 -6.76
C THR A 45 1.26 4.08 -8.19
N SER A 46 1.26 2.80 -8.56
CA SER A 46 0.72 2.33 -9.84
C SER A 46 -0.80 2.35 -9.86
N ARG A 47 -1.38 2.28 -11.07
CA ARG A 47 -2.84 2.16 -11.28
C ARG A 47 -3.44 0.98 -10.51
N LEU A 48 -2.78 -0.18 -10.54
CA LEU A 48 -3.21 -1.35 -9.80
C LEU A 48 -3.17 -1.10 -8.29
N GLY A 49 -2.05 -0.58 -7.78
CA GLY A 49 -1.87 -0.31 -6.36
C GLY A 49 -2.92 0.64 -5.81
N VAL A 50 -3.15 1.75 -6.52
CA VAL A 50 -4.16 2.74 -6.17
C VAL A 50 -5.57 2.15 -6.23
N ALA A 51 -5.92 1.44 -7.31
CA ALA A 51 -7.24 0.80 -7.42
C ALA A 51 -7.52 -0.20 -6.29
N VAL A 52 -6.53 -1.01 -5.92
CA VAL A 52 -6.63 -1.97 -4.81
C VAL A 52 -6.82 -1.26 -3.47
N LEU A 53 -6.03 -0.21 -3.21
CA LEU A 53 -6.13 0.57 -1.98
C LEU A 53 -7.50 1.27 -1.85
N MET A 54 -7.92 1.96 -2.91
CA MET A 54 -9.22 2.65 -2.96
C MET A 54 -10.36 1.67 -2.78
N GLY A 55 -10.35 0.57 -3.53
CA GLY A 55 -11.36 -0.49 -3.43
C GLY A 55 -11.45 -1.07 -2.02
N ALA A 56 -10.31 -1.30 -1.37
CA ALA A 56 -10.27 -1.82 0.00
C ALA A 56 -10.87 -0.84 1.03
N VAL A 57 -10.56 0.46 0.92
CA VAL A 57 -11.13 1.49 1.81
C VAL A 57 -12.65 1.60 1.62
N ILE A 58 -13.13 1.58 0.38
CA ILE A 58 -14.55 1.75 0.06
C ILE A 58 -15.36 0.50 0.45
N ALA A 59 -14.88 -0.69 0.09
CA ALA A 59 -15.60 -1.93 0.32
C ALA A 59 -15.58 -2.38 1.79
N ALA A 60 -14.52 -2.05 2.53
CA ALA A 60 -14.33 -2.47 3.91
C ALA A 60 -13.69 -1.36 4.76
N PRO A 61 -14.39 -0.23 5.02
CA PRO A 61 -13.83 0.94 5.71
C PRO A 61 -13.38 0.68 7.15
N SER A 62 -13.85 -0.42 7.75
CA SER A 62 -13.44 -0.87 9.09
C SER A 62 -12.16 -1.72 9.09
N ARG A 63 -11.54 -1.97 7.92
CA ARG A 63 -10.37 -2.85 7.75
C ARG A 63 -9.18 -2.10 7.16
N PRO A 64 -7.93 -2.38 7.60
CA PRO A 64 -6.76 -1.74 7.02
C PRO A 64 -6.57 -2.08 5.53
N PRO A 65 -6.47 -1.09 4.64
CA PRO A 65 -6.38 -1.33 3.20
C PRO A 65 -5.03 -1.95 2.77
N VAL A 66 -3.98 -1.79 3.59
CA VAL A 66 -2.65 -2.36 3.34
C VAL A 66 -2.67 -3.90 3.21
N ILE A 67 -3.65 -4.58 3.80
CA ILE A 67 -3.77 -6.04 3.71
C ILE A 67 -4.12 -6.45 2.27
N ALA A 68 -4.91 -5.63 1.55
CA ALA A 68 -5.32 -5.94 0.19
C ALA A 68 -4.14 -5.89 -0.80
N THR A 69 -3.07 -5.17 -0.47
CA THR A 69 -1.88 -5.05 -1.32
C THR A 69 -0.86 -6.17 -1.08
N GLU A 70 -0.99 -6.93 0.01
CA GLU A 70 -0.03 -7.97 0.42
C GLU A 70 0.30 -8.99 -0.68
N PRO A 71 -0.67 -9.59 -1.41
CA PRO A 71 -0.33 -10.55 -2.46
C PRO A 71 0.50 -9.94 -3.59
N PHE A 72 0.28 -8.66 -3.88
CA PHE A 72 1.00 -7.94 -4.93
C PHE A 72 2.38 -7.51 -4.48
N VAL A 73 2.53 -7.05 -3.24
CA VAL A 73 3.84 -6.74 -2.63
C VAL A 73 4.70 -8.00 -2.58
N LEU A 74 4.14 -9.14 -2.13
CA LEU A 74 4.85 -10.41 -2.08
C LEU A 74 5.35 -10.86 -3.46
N ARG A 75 4.54 -10.68 -4.51
CA ARG A 75 4.97 -10.99 -5.89
C ARG A 75 6.01 -10.02 -6.43
N HIS A 76 5.90 -8.74 -6.09
CA HIS A 76 6.71 -7.70 -6.70
C HIS A 76 8.10 -7.58 -6.07
N VAL A 77 8.20 -7.72 -4.74
CA VAL A 77 9.47 -7.56 -4.00
C VAL A 77 9.82 -8.73 -3.08
N GLY A 78 9.01 -9.80 -3.09
CA GLY A 78 9.25 -10.97 -2.26
C GLY A 78 8.96 -10.74 -0.77
N THR A 79 9.36 -11.71 0.05
CA THR A 79 9.17 -11.67 1.52
C THR A 79 9.94 -10.54 2.19
N ALA A 80 10.98 -10.01 1.54
CA ALA A 80 11.75 -8.87 2.01
C ALA A 80 10.89 -7.59 2.18
N GLY A 81 9.77 -7.48 1.47
CA GLY A 81 8.80 -6.39 1.65
C GLY A 81 8.05 -6.40 2.99
N PHE A 82 8.22 -7.44 3.80
CA PHE A 82 7.49 -7.64 5.06
C PHE A 82 8.38 -7.67 6.31
N THR A 83 9.57 -7.08 6.26
CA THR A 83 10.30 -6.73 7.48
C THR A 83 9.55 -5.66 8.27
N ASP A 84 9.82 -5.51 9.57
CA ASP A 84 9.13 -4.51 10.40
C ASP A 84 9.36 -3.08 9.91
N GLU A 85 10.56 -2.80 9.39
CA GLU A 85 10.89 -1.51 8.80
C GLU A 85 10.05 -1.25 7.53
N MET A 86 9.98 -2.24 6.63
CA MET A 86 9.20 -2.13 5.39
C MET A 86 7.71 -2.01 5.69
N LYS A 87 7.16 -2.76 6.65
CA LYS A 87 5.74 -2.64 7.03
C LYS A 87 5.39 -1.24 7.53
N LYS A 88 6.26 -0.63 8.34
CA LYS A 88 6.06 0.75 8.83
C LYS A 88 6.14 1.75 7.68
N TYR A 89 7.13 1.60 6.81
CA TYR A 89 7.27 2.38 5.58
C TYR A 89 6.02 2.29 4.69
N THR A 90 5.56 1.07 4.38
CA THR A 90 4.36 0.81 3.59
C THR A 90 3.13 1.45 4.22
N GLY A 91 2.95 1.34 5.53
CA GLY A 91 1.84 2.00 6.24
C GLY A 91 1.85 3.52 6.10
N ARG A 92 3.04 4.14 6.14
CA ARG A 92 3.20 5.60 5.91
C ARG A 92 2.87 5.95 4.46
N LEU A 93 3.39 5.20 3.49
CA LEU A 93 3.11 5.43 2.07
C LEU A 93 1.61 5.31 1.76
N VAL A 94 0.95 4.26 2.25
CA VAL A 94 -0.51 4.08 2.12
C VAL A 94 -1.28 5.27 2.68
N ARG A 95 -0.87 5.81 3.84
CA ARG A 95 -1.47 7.02 4.39
C ARG A 95 -1.35 8.20 3.43
N TYR A 96 -0.14 8.48 2.94
CA TYR A 96 0.11 9.60 2.02
C TYR A 96 -0.74 9.48 0.75
N ILE A 97 -0.81 8.28 0.15
CA ILE A 97 -1.61 8.01 -1.04
C ILE A 97 -3.09 8.29 -0.76
N ILE A 98 -3.65 7.72 0.31
CA ILE A 98 -5.07 7.87 0.63
C ILE A 98 -5.41 9.32 0.96
N GLU A 99 -4.58 10.03 1.73
CA GLU A 99 -4.79 11.44 2.06
C GLU A 99 -4.67 12.34 0.82
N HIS A 100 -3.73 12.05 -0.09
CA HIS A 100 -3.62 12.75 -1.36
C HIS A 100 -4.88 12.60 -2.23
N LEU A 101 -5.48 11.41 -2.23
CA LEU A 101 -6.72 11.12 -2.95
C LEU A 101 -7.99 11.67 -2.24
N GLY A 102 -7.83 12.50 -1.22
CA GLY A 102 -8.93 13.14 -0.47
C GLY A 102 -9.52 12.28 0.65
N GLY A 103 -8.94 11.11 0.93
CA GLY A 103 -9.31 10.26 2.04
C GLY A 103 -8.86 10.85 3.37
N ARG A 104 -9.50 10.41 4.46
CA ARG A 104 -9.16 10.83 5.83
C ARG A 104 -8.75 9.65 6.66
N TRP A 105 -7.65 9.80 7.40
CA TRP A 105 -7.27 8.86 8.43
C TRP A 105 -8.28 8.87 9.57
N VAL A 106 -8.73 7.68 9.99
CA VAL A 106 -9.73 7.53 11.06
C VAL A 106 -9.06 7.12 12.36
N ARG A 107 -8.31 6.01 12.37
CA ARG A 107 -7.53 5.55 13.53
C ARG A 107 -6.46 4.54 13.14
N ARG A 108 -5.50 4.33 14.05
CA ARG A 108 -4.43 3.31 13.96
C ARG A 108 -4.69 2.12 14.88
N GLY A 109 -3.92 1.05 14.72
CA GLY A 109 -3.90 -0.10 15.63
C GLY A 109 -5.08 -1.05 15.47
N VAL A 110 -5.75 -1.04 14.31
CA VAL A 110 -6.84 -1.98 14.03
C VAL A 110 -6.23 -3.36 13.79
N LYS A 111 -6.61 -4.33 14.62
CA LYS A 111 -6.11 -5.71 14.56
C LYS A 111 -6.52 -6.39 13.25
N VAL A 112 -5.57 -7.05 12.61
CA VAL A 112 -5.85 -7.92 11.46
C VAL A 112 -6.33 -9.27 11.97
N THR A 113 -7.49 -9.73 11.48
CA THR A 113 -8.15 -10.96 11.94
C THR A 113 -8.08 -12.10 10.92
N VAL A 114 -7.32 -11.91 9.84
CA VAL A 114 -7.10 -12.89 8.77
C VAL A 114 -5.61 -13.20 8.68
N ALA A 115 -5.25 -14.31 8.02
CA ALA A 115 -3.84 -14.62 7.76
C ALA A 115 -3.21 -13.49 6.93
N SER A 116 -2.18 -12.86 7.48
CA SER A 116 -1.50 -11.70 6.89
C SER A 116 -0.13 -11.53 7.53
N ALA A 117 0.83 -10.99 6.77
CA ALA A 117 2.10 -10.52 7.30
C ALA A 117 1.92 -9.31 8.26
N TYR A 118 0.79 -8.59 8.18
CA TYR A 118 0.47 -7.47 9.04
C TYR A 118 -0.35 -7.92 10.26
N GLY A 119 0.12 -7.60 11.47
CA GLY A 119 -0.65 -7.85 12.70
C GLY A 119 -1.69 -6.77 13.02
N SER A 120 -1.46 -5.54 12.56
CA SER A 120 -2.39 -4.41 12.69
C SER A 120 -2.15 -3.36 11.60
N GLY A 121 -3.09 -2.43 11.44
CA GLY A 121 -2.94 -1.31 10.51
C GLY A 121 -3.82 -0.10 10.84
N SER A 122 -3.80 0.88 9.95
CA SER A 122 -4.65 2.07 10.01
C SER A 122 -5.87 1.92 9.11
N ILE A 123 -6.98 2.55 9.48
CA ILE A 123 -8.21 2.62 8.67
C ILE A 123 -8.49 4.06 8.21
N TYR A 124 -9.21 4.17 7.11
CA TYR A 124 -9.44 5.42 6.38
C TYR A 124 -10.88 5.49 5.88
N THR A 125 -11.30 6.67 5.43
CA THR A 125 -12.63 6.89 4.84
C THR A 125 -12.57 7.93 3.72
N PHE A 126 -13.34 7.70 2.66
CA PHE A 126 -13.74 8.73 1.71
C PHE A 126 -15.20 9.05 2.05
N ARG A 127 -15.47 10.26 2.55
CA ARG A 127 -16.84 10.72 2.81
C ARG A 127 -17.37 11.43 1.58
#